data_AF-A0A8H4PQX4-F1
#
_entry.id   AF-A0A8H4PQX4-F1
#
_cell.length_a   1.000
_cell.length_b   1.000
_cell.length_c   1.000
_cell.angle_alpha   90.00
_cell.angle_beta   90.00
_cell.angle_gamma   90.00
#
_symmetry.space_group_name_H-M   'P 1'
#
loop_
_entity.id
_entity.type
_entity.pdbx_description
1 polymer ?
#
loop_
_entity_poly.entity_id
_entity_poly.type
_entity_poly.pdbx_seq_one_letter_code
_entity_poly.pdbx_strand_id
1 'polypeptide(L)'
;MTKSKYQGKMIIILAGYVDDINRLLSTNPGMSSRFPEAIDFDTLEAQDCVKLLTSLLSQKKADLQQKGRDLDMACLEAPSDAFKADIVNRFQALARVKGWGNARDVKQLARCAFRRIDLMSSAIRLEEEHVRTELDKMLNDRMARQGATTASAPAMDEEHVRAELDKMLNDRMARQGATTASAPAMDEEHVRAELDKMLNDRMARQGATTASAPAMDAAPEEGTKKGTDAQDTCPHRPVRDGGVSDQVWHQLQLDRAEAGRKEARYQKLKMAQKSATDAARERIIGELLEEDERRKQEAAVKARLKAVGVCPAGYEWIKQEGGYRCAGGSHWMSDGDLKKMK
;
A
#
# COMPACT_ATOMS: atom_id res chain seq x y z
N MET A 1 -4.89 7.15 -12.74
CA MET A 1 -5.16 7.93 -11.52
C MET A 1 -6.03 9.17 -11.77
N THR A 2 -6.11 9.71 -12.99
CA THR A 2 -6.88 10.92 -13.34
C THR A 2 -8.33 10.69 -13.79
N LYS A 3 -8.79 9.43 -13.91
CA LYS A 3 -10.19 9.14 -14.23
C LYS A 3 -11.03 9.37 -12.96
N SER A 4 -11.97 10.31 -13.03
CA SER A 4 -12.82 10.75 -11.90
C SER A 4 -13.47 9.59 -11.12
N LYS A 5 -13.80 8.47 -11.78
CA LYS A 5 -14.34 7.26 -11.14
C LYS A 5 -13.46 6.62 -10.04
N TYR A 6 -12.17 6.90 -9.99
CA TYR A 6 -11.21 6.35 -9.01
C TYR A 6 -10.67 7.41 -8.04
N GLN A 7 -11.03 8.68 -8.23
CA GLN A 7 -10.58 9.78 -7.38
C GLN A 7 -11.14 9.60 -5.96
N GLY A 8 -10.28 9.66 -4.94
CA GLY A 8 -10.65 9.46 -3.53
C GLY A 8 -10.98 8.02 -3.11
N LYS A 9 -10.81 7.02 -4.01
CA LYS A 9 -11.08 5.59 -3.70
C LYS A 9 -9.83 4.77 -3.38
N MET A 10 -8.64 5.32 -3.63
CA MET A 10 -7.37 4.64 -3.42
C MET A 10 -6.35 5.63 -2.86
N ILE A 11 -5.63 5.19 -1.82
CA ILE A 11 -4.48 5.89 -1.26
C ILE A 11 -3.25 5.05 -1.60
N ILE A 12 -2.19 5.69 -2.08
CA ILE A 12 -0.91 5.06 -2.39
C ILE A 12 0.14 5.75 -1.52
N ILE A 13 0.85 4.97 -0.72
CA ILE A 13 1.94 5.44 0.14
C ILE A 13 3.24 4.85 -0.39
N LEU A 14 4.19 5.71 -0.75
CA LEU A 14 5.56 5.31 -1.03
C LEU A 14 6.36 5.45 0.25
N ALA A 15 7.12 4.41 0.61
CA ALA A 15 7.98 4.42 1.79
C ALA A 15 9.34 3.82 1.41
N GLY A 16 10.40 4.53 1.78
CA GLY A 16 11.78 4.18 1.45
C GLY A 16 12.73 5.23 1.96
N TYR A 17 14.03 5.06 1.70
CA TYR A 17 15.00 6.11 1.96
C TYR A 17 14.77 7.30 1.03
N VAL A 18 15.04 8.51 1.53
CA VAL A 18 14.80 9.77 0.81
C VAL A 18 15.43 9.74 -0.58
N ASP A 19 16.68 9.29 -0.69
CA ASP A 19 17.40 9.19 -1.97
C ASP A 19 16.73 8.23 -2.96
N ASP A 20 16.27 7.07 -2.48
CA ASP A 20 15.62 6.05 -3.31
C ASP A 20 14.26 6.54 -3.82
N ILE A 21 13.49 7.22 -2.95
CA ILE A 21 12.20 7.81 -3.31
C ILE A 21 12.40 8.95 -4.30
N ASN A 22 13.36 9.84 -4.07
CA ASN A 22 13.68 10.92 -5.00
C ASN A 22 14.08 10.39 -6.38
N ARG A 23 14.90 9.33 -6.44
CA ARG A 23 15.26 8.65 -7.69
C ARG A 23 14.06 8.02 -8.40
N LEU A 24 13.13 7.43 -7.64
CA LEU A 24 11.90 6.86 -8.19
C LEU A 24 11.01 7.97 -8.77
N LEU A 25 10.84 9.08 -8.03
CA LEU A 25 10.02 10.21 -8.45
C LEU A 25 10.62 10.94 -9.66
N SER A 26 11.95 11.00 -9.77
CA SER A 26 12.64 11.62 -10.92
C SER A 26 12.57 10.79 -12.21
N THR A 27 12.10 9.54 -12.14
CA THR A 27 12.02 8.66 -13.32
C THR A 27 11.07 9.21 -14.39
N ASN A 28 10.01 9.92 -13.99
CA ASN A 28 9.13 10.64 -14.92
C ASN A 28 8.55 11.90 -14.24
N PRO A 29 8.52 13.07 -14.90
CA PRO A 29 8.08 14.33 -14.28
C PRO A 29 6.66 14.28 -13.67
N GLY A 30 5.76 13.50 -14.26
CA GLY A 30 4.39 13.31 -13.77
C GLY A 30 4.24 12.38 -12.56
N MET A 31 5.33 11.82 -12.03
CA MET A 31 5.31 11.02 -10.80
C MET A 31 5.32 11.92 -9.58
N SER A 32 6.23 12.90 -9.50
CA SER A 32 6.27 13.85 -8.38
C SER A 32 4.95 14.59 -8.19
N SER A 33 4.29 14.99 -9.27
CA SER A 33 2.99 15.69 -9.19
C SER A 33 1.84 14.84 -8.63
N ARG A 34 2.01 13.51 -8.53
CA ARG A 34 1.00 12.57 -7.99
C ARG A 34 1.20 12.29 -6.50
N PHE A 35 2.31 12.72 -5.92
CA PHE A 35 2.63 12.57 -4.50
C PHE A 35 2.86 13.96 -3.88
N PRO A 36 1.80 14.76 -3.66
CA PRO A 36 1.93 16.12 -3.14
C PRO A 36 2.26 16.18 -1.65
N GLU A 37 2.00 15.11 -0.90
CA GLU A 37 2.31 15.01 0.53
C GLU A 37 3.59 14.19 0.73
N ALA A 38 4.52 14.74 1.50
CA ALA A 38 5.73 14.07 1.97
C ALA A 38 5.80 14.16 3.49
N ILE A 39 6.13 13.04 4.13
CA ILE A 39 6.35 12.96 5.58
C ILE A 39 7.74 12.37 5.77
N ASP A 40 8.65 13.17 6.29
CA ASP A 40 10.01 12.76 6.61
C ASP A 40 10.05 12.17 8.02
N PHE A 41 10.78 11.06 8.16
CA PHE A 41 11.00 10.39 9.44
C PHE A 41 12.46 10.53 9.81
N ASP A 42 12.74 11.45 10.73
CA ASP A 42 14.08 11.67 11.24
C ASP A 42 14.59 10.48 12.06
N THR A 43 15.91 10.40 12.16
CA THR A 43 16.57 9.39 13.00
C THR A 43 16.31 9.70 14.48
N LEU A 44 16.24 8.64 15.28
CA LEU A 44 16.06 8.80 16.73
C LEU A 44 17.31 9.41 17.34
N GLU A 45 17.14 10.45 18.16
CA GLU A 45 18.24 10.98 18.94
C GLU A 45 18.78 9.92 19.91
N ALA A 46 20.06 10.03 20.27
CA ALA A 46 20.70 9.09 21.17
C ALA A 46 19.98 9.00 22.53
N GLN A 47 19.45 10.12 23.03
CA GLN A 47 18.67 10.13 24.26
C GLN A 47 17.34 9.37 24.12
N ASP A 48 16.68 9.50 22.97
CA ASP A 48 15.43 8.79 22.70
C ASP A 48 15.66 7.29 22.45
N CYS A 49 16.82 6.92 21.91
CA CYS A 49 17.25 5.52 21.85
C CYS A 49 17.38 4.90 23.24
N VAL A 50 17.95 5.65 24.22
CA VAL A 50 18.02 5.20 25.61
C VAL A 50 16.62 5.08 26.21
N LYS A 51 15.74 6.08 26.04
CA LYS A 51 14.35 6.01 26.53
C LYS A 51 13.60 4.81 25.95
N LEU A 52 13.75 4.57 24.65
CA LEU A 52 13.15 3.42 23.96
C LEU A 52 13.69 2.11 24.51
N LEU A 53 15.01 1.99 24.71
CA LEU A 53 15.62 0.81 25.32
C LEU A 53 15.05 0.53 26.71
N THR A 54 14.99 1.55 27.56
CA THR A 54 14.41 1.45 28.91
C THR A 54 12.95 1.00 28.82
N SER A 55 12.13 1.62 27.98
CA SER A 55 10.71 1.27 27.81
C SER A 55 10.51 -0.20 27.38
N LEU A 56 11.32 -0.69 26.44
CA LEU A 56 11.24 -2.08 25.96
C LEU A 56 11.60 -3.09 27.05
N LEU A 57 12.59 -2.77 27.89
CA LEU A 57 13.00 -3.63 28.99
C LEU A 57 12.03 -3.54 30.17
N SER A 58 11.43 -2.38 30.44
CA SER A 58 10.33 -2.23 31.40
C SER A 58 9.10 -3.05 30.99
N GLN A 59 8.80 -3.14 29.69
CA GLN A 59 7.75 -4.04 29.21
C GLN A 59 8.09 -5.51 29.50
N LYS A 60 9.35 -5.91 29.33
CA LYS A 60 9.81 -7.27 29.67
C LYS A 60 9.78 -7.55 31.17
N LYS A 61 10.07 -6.54 32.00
CA LYS A 61 9.90 -6.59 33.46
C LYS A 61 8.43 -6.85 33.81
N ALA A 62 7.49 -6.10 33.24
CA ALA A 62 6.06 -6.32 33.46
C ALA A 62 5.61 -7.73 33.01
N ASP A 63 6.08 -8.22 31.87
CA ASP A 63 5.78 -9.59 31.38
C ASP A 63 6.29 -10.68 32.36
N LEU A 64 7.44 -10.47 33.01
CA LEU A 64 7.99 -11.40 34.00
C LEU A 64 7.24 -11.31 35.33
N GLN A 65 6.86 -10.11 35.75
CA GLN A 65 6.11 -9.88 36.99
C GLN A 65 4.75 -10.59 36.94
N GLN A 66 4.08 -10.60 35.79
CA GLN A 66 2.85 -11.40 35.57
C GLN A 66 3.08 -12.91 35.75
N LYS A 67 4.31 -13.39 35.58
CA LYS A 67 4.71 -14.80 35.76
C LYS A 67 5.28 -15.08 37.15
N GLY A 68 5.15 -14.14 38.09
CA GLY A 68 5.61 -14.28 39.47
C GLY A 68 7.13 -14.11 39.64
N ARG A 69 7.81 -13.48 38.67
CA ARG A 69 9.25 -13.21 38.74
C ARG A 69 9.52 -11.73 38.58
N ASP A 70 10.40 -11.18 39.41
CA ASP A 70 10.80 -9.79 39.29
C ASP A 70 12.12 -9.63 38.52
N LEU A 71 12.25 -8.52 37.78
CA LEU A 71 13.47 -8.14 37.09
C LEU A 71 13.97 -6.81 37.67
N ASP A 72 15.14 -6.85 38.28
CA ASP A 72 15.86 -5.65 38.68
C ASP A 72 16.51 -5.02 37.44
N MET A 73 16.18 -3.76 37.16
CA MET A 73 16.75 -2.98 36.07
C MET A 73 17.16 -1.58 36.54
N ALA A 74 17.60 -1.45 37.80
CA ALA A 74 18.04 -0.19 38.38
C ALA A 74 19.09 0.54 37.52
N CYS A 75 19.93 -0.19 36.79
CA CYS A 75 20.92 0.38 35.87
C CYS A 75 20.33 1.28 34.78
N LEU A 76 19.07 1.08 34.38
CA LEU A 76 18.37 1.88 33.37
C LEU A 76 17.27 2.78 33.94
N GLU A 77 16.71 2.43 35.11
CA GLU A 77 15.71 3.24 35.81
C GLU A 77 16.36 4.42 36.55
N ALA A 78 17.52 4.19 37.16
CA ALA A 78 18.34 5.20 37.86
C ALA A 78 19.82 5.03 37.49
N PRO A 79 20.21 5.29 36.22
CA PRO A 79 21.59 5.13 35.77
C PRO A 79 22.54 6.09 36.47
N SER A 80 23.77 5.64 36.73
CA SER A 80 24.86 6.56 37.09
C SER A 80 25.13 7.54 35.94
N ASP A 81 25.55 8.77 36.25
CA ASP A 81 25.84 9.77 35.20
C ASP A 81 26.92 9.29 34.23
N ALA A 82 27.92 8.56 34.74
CA ALA A 82 28.96 7.94 33.93
C ALA A 82 28.40 6.90 32.96
N PHE A 83 27.52 6.00 33.43
CA PHE A 83 26.89 5.00 32.57
C PHE A 83 25.94 5.64 31.55
N LYS A 84 25.17 6.65 31.96
CA LYS A 84 24.28 7.40 31.07
C LYS A 84 25.06 8.09 29.94
N ALA A 85 26.19 8.72 30.26
CA ALA A 85 27.05 9.33 29.27
C ALA A 85 27.64 8.28 28.30
N ASP A 86 28.09 7.14 28.84
CA ASP A 86 28.63 6.03 28.05
C ASP A 86 27.61 5.48 27.03
N ILE A 87 26.39 5.13 27.46
CA ILE A 87 25.36 4.63 26.54
C ILE A 87 24.95 5.67 25.49
N VAL A 88 24.87 6.96 25.86
CA VAL A 88 24.52 8.04 24.92
C VAL A 88 25.63 8.20 23.88
N ASN A 89 26.90 8.21 24.28
CA ASN A 89 28.03 8.29 23.36
C ASN A 89 28.05 7.12 22.36
N ARG A 90 27.71 5.91 22.82
CA ARG A 90 27.62 4.71 21.98
C ARG A 90 26.47 4.79 20.98
N PHE A 91 25.30 5.27 21.41
CA PHE A 91 24.19 5.53 20.49
C PHE A 91 24.49 6.64 19.49
N GLN A 92 25.21 7.69 19.89
CA GLN A 92 25.70 8.72 18.97
C GLN A 92 26.69 8.15 17.93
N ALA A 93 27.57 7.24 18.36
CA ALA A 93 28.46 6.53 17.43
C ALA A 93 27.66 5.67 16.45
N LEU A 94 26.69 4.88 16.94
CA LEU A 94 25.80 4.06 16.11
C LEU A 94 25.00 4.90 15.11
N ALA A 95 24.52 6.08 15.49
CA ALA A 95 23.76 6.97 14.61
C ALA A 95 24.57 7.45 13.39
N ARG A 96 25.90 7.49 13.49
CA ARG A 96 26.80 7.85 12.39
C ARG A 96 27.11 6.68 11.46
N VAL A 97 26.75 5.46 11.85
CA VAL A 97 27.07 4.25 11.11
C VAL A 97 26.01 4.00 10.03
N LYS A 98 26.39 4.11 8.75
CA LYS A 98 25.67 3.58 7.58
C LYS A 98 25.09 2.18 7.86
N GLY A 99 23.78 2.05 7.72
CA GLY A 99 23.05 0.81 8.01
C GLY A 99 22.49 0.70 9.43
N TRP A 100 22.60 1.76 10.25
CA TRP A 100 21.89 1.89 11.51
C TRP A 100 20.37 1.83 11.32
N GLY A 101 19.71 0.88 11.99
CA GLY A 101 18.29 0.61 11.86
C GLY A 101 17.36 1.39 12.80
N ASN A 102 17.86 2.44 13.49
CA ASN A 102 17.12 3.21 14.49
C ASN A 102 16.37 2.30 15.48
N ALA A 103 15.06 2.49 15.65
CA ALA A 103 14.22 1.73 16.58
C ALA A 103 14.30 0.20 16.38
N ARG A 104 14.56 -0.27 15.16
CA ARG A 104 14.71 -1.71 14.89
C ARG A 104 15.94 -2.27 15.60
N ASP A 105 17.05 -1.55 15.53
CA ASP A 105 18.29 -1.97 16.15
C ASP A 105 18.22 -1.81 17.68
N VAL A 106 17.57 -0.76 18.19
CA VAL A 106 17.28 -0.63 19.63
C VAL A 106 16.44 -1.80 20.14
N LYS A 107 15.40 -2.22 19.40
CA LYS A 107 14.60 -3.42 19.73
C LYS A 107 15.43 -4.69 19.72
N GLN A 108 16.32 -4.83 18.74
CA GLN A 108 17.22 -5.98 18.67
C GLN A 108 18.19 -5.98 19.86
N LEU A 109 18.72 -4.83 20.24
CA LEU A 109 19.61 -4.65 21.38
C LEU A 109 18.92 -5.02 22.68
N ALA A 110 17.71 -4.50 22.93
CA ALA A 110 16.91 -4.85 24.10
C ALA A 110 16.69 -6.37 24.21
N ARG A 111 16.36 -7.01 23.08
CA ARG A 111 16.17 -8.47 23.01
C ARG A 111 17.45 -9.24 23.33
N CYS A 112 18.59 -8.81 22.81
CA CYS A 112 19.87 -9.46 23.09
C CYS A 112 20.31 -9.23 24.54
N ALA A 113 20.19 -8.01 25.06
CA ALA A 113 20.53 -7.67 26.45
C ALA A 113 19.70 -8.51 27.42
N PHE A 114 18.39 -8.62 27.19
CA PHE A 114 17.51 -9.48 27.99
C PHE A 114 17.89 -10.96 27.93
N ARG A 115 18.32 -11.45 26.76
CA ARG A 115 18.75 -12.85 26.59
C ARG A 115 20.04 -13.18 27.35
N ARG A 116 20.89 -12.19 27.62
CA ARG A 116 22.11 -12.40 28.41
C ARG A 116 21.84 -12.58 29.89
N ILE A 117 20.71 -12.07 30.38
CA ILE A 117 20.34 -12.19 31.78
C ILE A 117 20.17 -13.67 32.12
N ASP A 118 20.80 -14.11 33.21
CA ASP A 118 20.59 -15.45 33.72
C ASP A 118 19.18 -15.55 34.35
N LEU A 119 18.27 -16.16 33.61
CA LEU A 119 16.90 -16.37 34.05
C LEU A 119 16.77 -17.54 35.04
N MET A 120 17.82 -18.34 35.28
CA MET A 120 17.82 -19.45 36.23
C MET A 120 18.23 -19.01 37.64
N SER A 121 18.86 -17.84 37.76
CA SER A 121 19.18 -17.21 39.03
C SER A 121 17.93 -16.88 39.85
N SER A 122 18.03 -16.98 41.17
CA SER A 122 16.99 -16.55 42.11
C SER A 122 16.79 -15.04 42.12
N ALA A 123 17.81 -14.28 41.70
CA ALA A 123 17.76 -12.83 41.53
C ALA A 123 18.07 -12.47 40.08
N ILE A 124 17.04 -12.06 39.34
CA ILE A 124 17.15 -11.72 37.92
C ILE A 124 17.48 -10.23 37.84
N ARG A 125 18.69 -9.91 37.38
CA ARG A 125 19.18 -8.53 37.32
C ARG A 125 19.74 -8.19 35.95
N LEU A 126 19.37 -7.02 35.44
CA LEU A 126 20.03 -6.39 34.33
C LEU A 126 21.15 -5.48 34.86
N GLU A 127 22.38 -5.91 34.67
CA GLU A 127 23.57 -5.11 34.99
C GLU A 127 24.02 -4.21 33.82
N GLU A 128 24.79 -3.15 34.13
CA GLU A 128 25.34 -2.23 33.14
C GLU A 128 26.19 -2.96 32.08
N GLU A 129 26.92 -4.01 32.46
CA GLU A 129 27.77 -4.78 31.56
C GLU A 129 26.98 -5.47 30.44
N HIS A 130 25.77 -5.97 30.70
CA HIS A 130 24.94 -6.60 29.68
C HIS A 130 24.59 -5.62 28.56
N VAL A 131 24.28 -4.38 28.93
CA VAL A 131 23.93 -3.30 27.99
C VAL A 131 25.17 -2.83 27.24
N ARG A 132 26.29 -2.58 27.95
CA ARG A 132 27.56 -2.18 27.32
C ARG A 132 28.03 -3.20 26.30
N THR A 133 28.06 -4.48 26.68
CA THR A 133 28.51 -5.57 25.82
C THR A 133 27.69 -5.67 24.55
N GLU A 134 26.36 -5.50 24.63
CA GLU A 134 25.51 -5.54 23.44
C GLU A 134 25.62 -4.29 22.57
N LEU A 135 25.82 -3.11 23.17
CA LEU A 135 26.13 -1.88 22.42
C LEU A 135 27.48 -2.00 21.69
N ASP A 136 28.53 -2.45 22.37
CA ASP A 136 29.86 -2.69 21.82
C ASP A 136 29.81 -3.68 20.66
N LYS A 137 29.17 -4.83 20.90
CA LYS A 137 29.02 -5.86 19.88
C LYS A 137 28.32 -5.32 18.64
N MET A 138 27.19 -4.62 18.83
CA MET A 138 26.44 -4.06 17.71
C MET A 138 27.25 -3.00 16.96
N LEU A 139 27.94 -2.11 17.67
CA LEU A 139 28.78 -1.09 17.05
C LEU A 139 29.92 -1.72 16.24
N ASN A 140 30.64 -2.67 16.83
CA ASN A 140 31.73 -3.40 16.17
C ASN A 140 31.25 -4.18 14.95
N ASP A 141 30.14 -4.92 15.06
CA ASP A 141 29.55 -5.69 13.96
C ASP A 141 29.16 -4.80 12.77
N ARG A 142 28.77 -3.55 13.03
CA ARG A 142 28.36 -2.60 12.00
C ARG A 142 29.57 -1.86 11.42
N MET A 143 30.50 -1.43 12.25
CA MET A 143 31.78 -0.85 11.81
C MET A 143 32.57 -1.83 10.94
N ALA A 144 32.61 -3.11 11.31
CA ALA A 144 33.24 -4.16 10.52
C ALA A 144 32.57 -4.31 9.14
N ARG A 145 31.24 -4.21 9.06
CA ARG A 145 30.51 -4.24 7.78
C ARG A 145 30.76 -3.00 6.93
N GLN A 146 30.89 -1.83 7.54
CA GLN A 146 31.28 -0.63 6.82
C GLN A 146 32.69 -0.74 6.24
N GLY A 147 33.65 -1.19 7.04
CA GLY A 147 35.02 -1.44 6.61
C GLY A 147 35.09 -2.52 5.51
N ALA A 148 34.25 -3.55 5.60
CA ALA A 148 34.14 -4.58 4.57
C ALA A 148 33.49 -4.06 3.28
N THR A 149 32.53 -3.12 3.33
CA THR A 149 32.01 -2.49 2.10
C THR A 149 33.04 -1.59 1.39
N THR A 150 34.07 -1.13 2.10
CA THR A 150 35.23 -0.45 1.49
C THR A 150 36.38 -1.39 1.12
N ALA A 151 36.44 -2.60 1.68
CA ALA A 151 37.50 -3.59 1.45
C ALA A 151 37.06 -4.83 0.63
N SER A 152 35.78 -4.90 0.23
CA SER A 152 35.21 -5.99 -0.58
C SER A 152 34.42 -5.43 -1.76
N ALA A 153 35.11 -4.67 -2.58
CA ALA A 153 35.26 -5.07 -3.97
C ALA A 153 36.77 -5.17 -4.18
N PRO A 154 37.33 -6.28 -4.71
CA PRO A 154 38.57 -6.10 -5.43
C PRO A 154 38.24 -5.03 -6.48
N ALA A 155 39.04 -3.97 -6.56
CA ALA A 155 39.05 -3.16 -7.77
C ALA A 155 39.32 -4.16 -8.89
N MET A 156 38.27 -4.55 -9.61
CA MET A 156 38.48 -5.25 -10.87
C MET A 156 39.15 -4.18 -11.71
N ASP A 157 40.47 -4.29 -11.81
CA ASP A 157 41.28 -3.41 -12.63
C ASP A 157 40.60 -3.29 -13.98
N GLU A 158 40.47 -2.07 -14.49
CA GLU A 158 39.83 -1.80 -15.78
C GLU A 158 40.46 -2.67 -16.89
N GLU A 159 41.71 -3.07 -16.69
CA GLU A 159 42.48 -4.00 -17.51
C GLU A 159 41.96 -5.45 -17.44
N HIS A 160 41.51 -5.94 -16.29
CA HIS A 160 40.98 -7.29 -16.14
C HIS A 160 39.58 -7.42 -16.76
N VAL A 161 38.74 -6.39 -16.61
CA VAL A 161 37.41 -6.35 -17.26
C VAL A 161 37.55 -6.22 -18.78
N ARG A 162 38.50 -5.42 -19.26
CA ARG A 162 38.85 -5.36 -20.69
C ARG A 162 39.38 -6.70 -21.20
N ALA A 163 40.26 -7.37 -20.47
CA ALA A 163 40.80 -8.67 -20.85
C ALA A 163 39.72 -9.77 -20.90
N GLU A 164 38.78 -9.77 -19.95
CA GLU A 164 37.64 -10.70 -19.95
C GLU A 164 36.69 -10.42 -21.13
N LEU A 165 36.47 -9.13 -21.45
CA LEU A 165 35.64 -8.72 -22.59
C LEU A 165 36.29 -9.06 -23.93
N ASP A 166 37.59 -8.85 -24.07
CA ASP A 166 38.37 -9.24 -25.26
C ASP A 166 38.40 -10.75 -25.42
N LYS A 167 38.53 -11.50 -24.33
CA LYS A 167 38.44 -12.97 -24.35
C LYS A 167 37.05 -13.44 -24.80
N MET A 168 35.98 -12.81 -24.31
CA MET A 168 34.61 -13.12 -24.74
C MET A 168 34.34 -12.74 -26.20
N LEU A 169 34.93 -11.64 -26.70
CA LEU A 169 34.84 -11.23 -28.10
C LEU A 169 35.63 -12.18 -29.01
N ASN A 170 36.82 -12.60 -28.59
CA ASN A 170 37.67 -13.51 -29.35
C ASN A 170 37.09 -14.93 -29.40
N ASP A 171 36.49 -15.42 -28.31
CA ASP A 171 35.72 -16.68 -28.30
C ASP A 171 34.49 -16.61 -29.21
N ARG A 172 33.85 -15.44 -29.32
CA ARG A 172 32.71 -15.21 -30.22
C ARG A 172 33.15 -15.20 -31.69
N MET A 173 34.29 -14.59 -32.00
CA MET A 173 34.89 -14.61 -33.35
C MET A 173 35.37 -16.01 -33.73
N ALA A 174 35.96 -16.76 -32.80
CA ALA A 174 36.38 -18.15 -33.01
C ALA A 174 35.19 -19.09 -33.28
N ARG A 175 34.04 -18.86 -32.63
CA ARG A 175 32.79 -19.62 -32.88
C ARG A 175 32.10 -19.25 -34.19
N GLN A 176 32.38 -18.08 -34.75
CA GLN A 176 31.83 -17.65 -36.06
C GLN A 176 32.67 -18.12 -37.26
N GLY A 177 33.89 -18.62 -37.04
CA GLY A 177 34.75 -19.18 -38.09
C GLY A 177 34.39 -20.61 -38.53
N ALA A 178 33.38 -21.24 -37.91
CA ALA A 178 33.07 -22.65 -38.11
C ALA A 178 31.59 -22.91 -38.47
N THR A 179 30.98 -22.08 -39.32
CA THR A 179 29.78 -22.49 -40.09
C THR A 179 29.76 -21.78 -41.44
N THR A 180 30.07 -22.53 -42.50
CA THR A 180 29.65 -22.21 -43.87
C THR A 180 28.15 -22.48 -44.03
N ALA A 181 27.32 -21.45 -44.06
CA ALA A 181 26.02 -21.46 -44.74
C ALA A 181 25.54 -20.02 -44.95
N SER A 182 25.25 -19.69 -46.21
CA SER A 182 24.80 -18.41 -46.71
C SER A 182 23.49 -17.93 -46.08
N ALA A 183 23.44 -16.66 -45.69
CA ALA A 183 22.22 -15.87 -45.46
C ALA A 183 22.37 -14.52 -46.19
N PRO A 184 21.33 -13.98 -46.83
CA PRO A 184 21.48 -12.85 -47.75
C PRO A 184 21.82 -11.58 -46.96
N ALA A 185 22.79 -10.83 -47.46
CA ALA A 185 23.08 -9.49 -46.97
C ALA A 185 21.84 -8.61 -47.18
N MET A 186 21.27 -8.11 -46.08
CA MET A 186 20.28 -7.04 -46.15
C MET A 186 21.02 -5.75 -46.50
N ASP A 187 20.65 -5.17 -47.63
CA ASP A 187 21.30 -4.01 -48.22
C ASP A 187 21.21 -2.82 -47.26
N GLU A 188 22.36 -2.22 -46.92
CA GLU A 188 22.48 -1.10 -45.98
C GLU A 188 21.65 0.12 -46.42
N GLU A 189 21.36 0.20 -47.73
CA GLU A 189 20.53 1.21 -48.36
C GLU A 189 19.05 1.07 -48.00
N HIS A 190 18.55 -0.17 -47.81
CA HIS A 190 17.15 -0.43 -47.46
C HIS A 190 16.85 -0.07 -46.00
N VAL A 191 17.80 -0.34 -45.10
CA VAL A 191 17.70 0.01 -43.68
C VAL A 191 17.74 1.53 -43.48
N ARG A 192 18.59 2.23 -44.25
CA ARG A 192 18.60 3.72 -44.27
C ARG A 192 17.30 4.30 -44.81
N ALA A 193 16.74 3.74 -45.88
CA ALA A 193 15.46 4.18 -46.44
C ALA A 193 14.27 3.97 -45.48
N GLU A 194 14.27 2.87 -44.72
CA GLU A 194 13.23 2.59 -43.72
C GLU A 194 13.33 3.53 -42.51
N LEU A 195 14.56 3.91 -42.12
CA LEU A 195 14.80 4.88 -41.06
C LEU A 195 14.38 6.31 -41.45
N ASP A 196 14.64 6.73 -42.70
CA ASP A 196 14.19 8.03 -43.23
C ASP A 196 12.66 8.10 -43.36
N LYS A 197 12.01 6.98 -43.73
CA LYS A 197 10.54 6.89 -43.75
C LYS A 197 9.94 7.05 -42.36
N MET A 198 10.54 6.44 -41.34
CA MET A 198 10.10 6.58 -39.94
C MET A 198 10.31 8.00 -39.39
N LEU A 199 11.37 8.70 -39.82
CA LEU A 199 11.63 10.09 -39.43
C LEU A 199 10.66 11.06 -40.09
N ASN A 200 10.35 10.89 -41.38
CA ASN A 200 9.37 11.73 -42.08
C ASN A 200 7.94 11.57 -41.54
N ASP A 201 7.52 10.36 -41.20
CA ASP A 201 6.21 10.11 -40.56
C ASP A 201 6.10 10.79 -39.17
N ARG A 202 7.23 10.93 -38.46
CA ARG A 202 7.30 11.62 -37.18
C ARG A 202 7.18 13.14 -37.34
N MET A 203 7.82 13.71 -38.37
CA MET A 203 7.73 15.14 -38.68
C MET A 203 6.34 15.54 -39.20
N ALA A 204 5.68 14.69 -40.00
CA ALA A 204 4.31 14.92 -40.47
C ALA A 204 3.28 14.97 -39.32
N ARG A 205 3.51 14.25 -38.22
CA ARG A 205 2.63 14.26 -37.03
C ARG A 205 2.86 15.46 -36.10
N GLN A 206 3.98 16.18 -36.25
CA GLN A 206 4.32 17.35 -35.43
C GLN A 206 3.95 18.69 -36.09
N GLY A 207 3.51 18.69 -37.35
CA GLY A 207 3.11 19.89 -38.10
C GLY A 207 1.65 20.35 -37.93
N ALA A 208 0.86 19.73 -37.06
CA ALA A 208 -0.57 20.01 -36.93
C ALA A 208 -0.96 20.66 -35.59
N THR A 209 -0.18 21.62 -35.07
CA THR A 209 -0.64 22.58 -34.04
C THR A 209 0.19 23.87 -34.05
N THR A 210 -0.28 24.92 -34.74
CA THR A 210 -0.11 26.39 -34.52
C THR A 210 -0.83 27.06 -35.72
N ALA A 211 -1.63 28.13 -35.70
CA ALA A 211 -2.06 29.18 -34.77
C ALA A 211 -3.57 29.45 -35.09
N SER A 212 -4.40 30.27 -34.42
CA SER A 212 -4.20 31.60 -33.87
C SER A 212 -5.45 32.04 -33.08
N ALA A 213 -5.30 32.97 -32.14
CA ALA A 213 -6.38 33.73 -31.49
C ALA A 213 -6.99 34.78 -32.44
N PRO A 214 -8.12 35.43 -32.06
CA PRO A 214 -7.98 36.80 -31.57
C PRO A 214 -8.95 37.20 -30.44
N ALA A 215 -8.67 38.36 -29.83
CA ALA A 215 -9.41 39.03 -28.77
C ALA A 215 -10.13 40.30 -29.27
N MET A 216 -11.17 40.73 -28.53
CA MET A 216 -11.51 42.10 -28.05
C MET A 216 -13.00 42.50 -28.19
N ASP A 217 -13.57 42.81 -27.00
CA ASP A 217 -14.62 43.76 -26.59
C ASP A 217 -15.88 44.09 -27.40
N ALA A 218 -17.04 44.00 -26.71
CA ALA A 218 -17.96 45.11 -26.37
C ALA A 218 -19.45 44.68 -26.34
N ALA A 219 -20.15 45.00 -25.24
CA ALA A 219 -21.62 45.01 -25.13
C ALA A 219 -22.19 46.29 -25.80
N PRO A 220 -23.49 46.36 -26.19
CA PRO A 220 -24.58 46.56 -25.22
C PRO A 220 -25.95 45.90 -25.56
N GLU A 221 -26.85 46.15 -24.61
CA GLU A 221 -28.23 45.78 -24.26
C GLU A 221 -29.39 45.61 -25.28
N GLU A 222 -30.40 44.89 -24.74
CA GLU A 222 -31.88 44.96 -24.86
C GLU A 222 -32.62 44.89 -26.22
N GLY A 223 -33.61 43.97 -26.29
CA GLY A 223 -34.59 43.93 -27.39
C GLY A 223 -35.44 42.66 -27.48
N THR A 224 -36.66 42.75 -26.96
CA THR A 224 -37.69 41.72 -26.71
C THR A 224 -38.41 41.08 -27.94
N LYS A 225 -38.88 39.81 -27.79
CA LYS A 225 -40.05 39.11 -28.46
C LYS A 225 -39.89 38.63 -29.94
N LYS A 226 -40.41 37.49 -30.43
CA LYS A 226 -41.32 36.40 -29.96
C LYS A 226 -41.39 35.26 -31.03
N GLY A 227 -41.53 34.00 -30.59
CA GLY A 227 -42.13 32.85 -31.31
C GLY A 227 -41.17 32.03 -32.21
N THR A 228 -41.18 30.70 -32.30
CA THR A 228 -42.01 29.59 -31.76
C THR A 228 -41.15 28.31 -31.73
N ASP A 229 -41.70 27.26 -31.10
CA ASP A 229 -41.35 25.84 -31.25
C ASP A 229 -40.31 25.22 -30.29
N ALA A 230 -40.88 24.58 -29.27
CA ALA A 230 -40.58 23.21 -28.82
C ALA A 230 -39.11 22.82 -28.59
N GLN A 231 -38.71 22.72 -27.32
CA GLN A 231 -38.57 21.42 -26.62
C GLN A 231 -37.99 21.61 -25.22
N ASP A 232 -38.84 21.31 -24.26
CA ASP A 232 -38.58 21.14 -22.84
C ASP A 232 -37.63 19.94 -22.63
N THR A 233 -36.36 20.20 -22.32
CA THR A 233 -35.38 19.15 -21.99
C THR A 233 -35.29 18.99 -20.48
N CYS A 234 -36.30 18.31 -19.92
CA CYS A 234 -36.20 17.74 -18.58
C CYS A 234 -35.02 16.76 -18.48
N PRO A 235 -34.24 16.76 -17.38
CA PRO A 235 -33.11 15.87 -17.21
C PRO A 235 -33.60 14.43 -17.00
N HIS A 236 -33.33 13.60 -18.01
CA HIS A 236 -33.25 12.15 -18.00
C HIS A 236 -34.13 11.42 -16.97
N ARG A 237 -35.38 11.12 -17.37
CA ARG A 237 -36.20 10.10 -16.71
C ARG A 237 -35.43 8.77 -16.76
N PRO A 238 -35.37 7.99 -15.66
CA PRO A 238 -34.69 6.69 -15.66
C PRO A 238 -35.35 5.77 -16.69
N VAL A 239 -34.55 5.29 -17.65
CA VAL A 239 -35.00 4.40 -18.73
C VAL A 239 -35.38 3.04 -18.14
N ARG A 240 -36.53 2.51 -18.57
CA ARG A 240 -37.02 1.16 -18.22
C ARG A 240 -36.31 0.10 -19.05
N ASP A 241 -36.01 -1.04 -18.46
CA ASP A 241 -35.69 -2.24 -19.22
C ASP A 241 -36.99 -2.90 -19.75
N GLY A 242 -37.03 -3.24 -21.04
CA GLY A 242 -38.18 -3.91 -21.64
C GLY A 242 -38.45 -5.27 -21.00
N GLY A 243 -39.68 -5.51 -20.54
CA GLY A 243 -40.12 -6.79 -19.97
C GLY A 243 -40.36 -6.81 -18.45
N VAL A 244 -40.06 -5.74 -17.71
CA VAL A 244 -40.36 -5.62 -16.27
C VAL A 244 -41.75 -5.03 -16.07
N SER A 245 -42.61 -5.60 -15.22
CA SER A 245 -43.97 -5.07 -14.95
C SER A 245 -43.97 -3.74 -14.18
N ASP A 246 -45.04 -2.95 -14.27
CA ASP A 246 -45.13 -1.63 -13.60
C ASP A 246 -44.99 -1.75 -12.07
N GLN A 247 -45.54 -2.82 -11.52
CA GLN A 247 -45.48 -3.12 -10.09
C GLN A 247 -44.08 -3.50 -9.62
N VAL A 248 -43.36 -4.31 -10.41
CA VAL A 248 -41.96 -4.68 -10.12
C VAL A 248 -41.05 -3.46 -10.26
N TRP A 249 -41.29 -2.60 -11.25
CA TRP A 249 -40.51 -1.38 -11.41
C TRP A 249 -40.72 -0.39 -10.26
N HIS A 250 -41.97 -0.16 -9.84
CA HIS A 250 -42.26 0.69 -8.69
C HIS A 250 -41.59 0.15 -7.41
N GLN A 251 -41.64 -1.17 -7.18
CA GLN A 251 -40.96 -1.80 -6.06
C GLN A 251 -39.43 -1.60 -6.11
N LEU A 252 -38.80 -1.80 -7.27
CA LEU A 252 -37.36 -1.59 -7.45
C LEU A 252 -36.94 -0.12 -7.20
N GLN A 253 -37.81 0.85 -7.50
CA GLN A 253 -37.55 2.25 -7.20
C GLN A 253 -37.59 2.54 -5.69
N LEU A 254 -38.58 1.97 -4.98
CA LEU A 254 -38.67 2.05 -3.52
C LEU A 254 -37.46 1.39 -2.85
N ASP A 255 -37.06 0.20 -3.31
CA ASP A 255 -35.91 -0.54 -2.80
C ASP A 255 -34.60 0.23 -3.03
N ARG A 256 -34.45 0.87 -4.21
CA ARG A 256 -33.29 1.74 -4.51
C ARG A 256 -33.25 2.96 -3.59
N ALA A 257 -34.40 3.58 -3.32
CA ALA A 257 -34.48 4.71 -2.40
C ALA A 257 -34.15 4.29 -0.95
N GLU A 258 -34.61 3.13 -0.51
CA GLU A 258 -34.29 2.58 0.80
C GLU A 258 -32.81 2.20 0.93
N ALA A 259 -32.23 1.55 -0.09
CA ALA A 259 -30.81 1.26 -0.15
C ALA A 259 -29.96 2.55 -0.09
N GLY A 260 -30.38 3.60 -0.80
CA GLY A 260 -29.76 4.91 -0.73
C GLY A 260 -29.82 5.53 0.67
N ARG A 261 -30.96 5.44 1.37
CA ARG A 261 -31.11 5.90 2.77
C ARG A 261 -30.20 5.13 3.73
N LYS A 262 -30.09 3.80 3.57
CA LYS A 262 -29.21 2.94 4.38
C LYS A 262 -27.74 3.32 4.19
N GLU A 263 -27.32 3.54 2.94
CA GLU A 263 -25.95 3.96 2.62
C GLU A 263 -25.64 5.36 3.19
N ALA A 264 -26.55 6.33 3.06
CA ALA A 264 -26.38 7.66 3.62
C ALA A 264 -26.24 7.63 5.16
N ARG A 265 -27.03 6.79 5.85
CA ARG A 265 -26.93 6.58 7.30
C ARG A 265 -25.57 6.00 7.68
N TYR A 266 -25.08 5.01 6.93
CA TYR A 266 -23.76 4.40 7.16
C TYR A 266 -22.62 5.40 6.97
N GLN A 267 -22.65 6.20 5.90
CA GLN A 267 -21.65 7.25 5.66
C GLN A 267 -21.66 8.31 6.78
N LYS A 268 -22.85 8.68 7.28
CA LYS A 268 -23.00 9.61 8.41
C LYS A 268 -22.37 9.06 9.70
N LEU A 269 -22.59 7.78 10.02
CA LEU A 269 -21.94 7.12 11.16
C LEU A 269 -20.41 7.09 11.03
N LYS A 270 -19.90 6.79 9.83
CA LYS A 270 -18.46 6.79 9.53
C LYS A 270 -17.81 8.17 9.63
N MET A 271 -18.52 9.23 9.24
CA MET A 271 -18.07 10.62 9.42
C MET A 271 -18.11 11.06 10.89
N ALA A 272 -19.12 10.63 11.64
CA ALA A 272 -19.21 10.87 13.09
C ALA A 272 -18.07 10.17 13.85
N GLN A 273 -17.68 8.95 13.45
CA GLN A 273 -16.53 8.23 14.02
C GLN A 273 -15.24 9.06 13.95
N LYS A 274 -14.99 9.71 12.80
CA LYS A 274 -13.77 10.50 12.57
C LYS A 274 -13.73 11.80 13.36
N SER A 275 -14.88 12.33 13.74
CA SER A 275 -15.01 13.64 14.42
C SER A 275 -15.28 13.54 15.92
N ALA A 276 -15.56 12.35 16.45
CA ALA A 276 -15.94 12.13 17.85
C ALA A 276 -14.75 11.98 18.82
N THR A 277 -14.97 12.39 20.07
CA THR A 277 -14.11 12.15 21.25
C THR A 277 -14.15 10.67 21.67
N ASP A 278 -13.17 10.20 22.44
CA ASP A 278 -12.89 8.76 22.62
C ASP A 278 -14.09 7.92 23.13
N ALA A 279 -14.88 8.42 24.09
CA ALA A 279 -16.08 7.72 24.60
C ALA A 279 -17.30 7.71 23.64
N ALA A 280 -17.33 8.63 22.67
CA ALA A 280 -18.34 8.62 21.61
C ALA A 280 -17.88 7.78 20.41
N ARG A 281 -16.56 7.71 20.16
CA ARG A 281 -15.95 6.86 19.14
C ARG A 281 -16.20 5.37 19.42
N GLU A 282 -16.10 4.93 20.66
CA GLU A 282 -16.36 3.52 21.05
C GLU A 282 -17.80 3.08 20.78
N ARG A 283 -18.79 3.91 21.12
CA ARG A 283 -20.21 3.63 20.82
C ARG A 283 -20.48 3.54 19.32
N ILE A 284 -19.88 4.44 18.54
CA ILE A 284 -20.01 4.44 17.08
C ILE A 284 -19.33 3.20 16.46
N ILE A 285 -18.18 2.77 17.00
CA ILE A 285 -17.48 1.55 16.55
C ILE A 285 -18.33 0.30 16.80
N GLY A 286 -18.98 0.20 17.97
CA GLY A 286 -19.88 -0.91 18.28
C GLY A 286 -21.02 -1.04 17.26
N GLU A 287 -21.73 0.06 17.00
CA GLU A 287 -22.81 0.08 15.99
C GLU A 287 -22.32 -0.27 14.57
N LEU A 288 -21.10 0.15 14.21
CA LEU A 288 -20.53 -0.15 12.90
C LEU A 288 -20.14 -1.62 12.74
N LEU A 289 -19.63 -2.25 13.80
CA LEU A 289 -19.26 -3.67 13.81
C LEU A 289 -20.49 -4.57 13.72
N GLU A 290 -21.57 -4.25 14.43
CA GLU A 290 -22.84 -4.98 14.36
C GLU A 290 -23.47 -4.90 12.97
N GLU A 291 -23.46 -3.71 12.35
CA GLU A 291 -23.98 -3.51 11.00
C GLU A 291 -23.13 -4.24 9.94
N ASP A 292 -21.80 -4.24 10.07
CA ASP A 292 -20.91 -4.97 9.17
C ASP A 292 -21.08 -6.49 9.29
N GLU A 293 -21.25 -7.01 10.50
CA GLU A 293 -21.52 -8.43 10.75
C GLU A 293 -22.86 -8.84 10.14
N ARG A 294 -23.92 -8.03 10.29
CA ARG A 294 -25.21 -8.28 9.62
C ARG A 294 -25.06 -8.33 8.09
N ARG A 295 -24.31 -7.39 7.50
CA ARG A 295 -24.07 -7.36 6.05
C ARG A 295 -23.25 -8.55 5.57
N LYS A 296 -22.27 -9.01 6.35
CA LYS A 296 -21.52 -10.25 6.08
C LYS A 296 -22.44 -11.46 6.09
N GLN A 297 -23.36 -11.55 7.06
CA GLN A 297 -24.34 -12.65 7.13
C GLN A 297 -25.30 -12.64 5.94
N GLU A 298 -25.87 -11.48 5.58
CA GLU A 298 -26.74 -11.35 4.41
C GLU A 298 -26.00 -11.65 3.09
N ALA A 299 -24.76 -11.17 2.95
CA ALA A 299 -23.92 -11.44 1.79
C ALA A 299 -23.53 -12.92 1.72
N ALA A 300 -23.24 -13.57 2.84
CA ALA A 300 -22.95 -15.00 2.91
C ALA A 300 -24.17 -15.84 2.52
N VAL A 301 -25.37 -15.49 3.01
CA VAL A 301 -26.62 -16.16 2.61
C VAL A 301 -26.86 -15.98 1.11
N LYS A 302 -26.67 -14.77 0.58
CA LYS A 302 -26.82 -14.48 -0.86
C LYS A 302 -25.78 -15.21 -1.72
N ALA A 303 -24.53 -15.28 -1.27
CA ALA A 303 -23.46 -15.99 -1.95
C ALA A 303 -23.72 -17.51 -1.95
N ARG A 304 -24.21 -18.06 -0.84
CA ARG A 304 -24.62 -19.47 -0.74
C ARG A 304 -25.78 -19.79 -1.65
N LEU A 305 -26.81 -18.94 -1.68
CA LEU A 305 -27.94 -19.12 -2.60
C LEU A 305 -27.47 -19.12 -4.06
N LYS A 306 -26.52 -18.25 -4.40
CA LYS A 306 -25.89 -18.23 -5.74
C LYS A 306 -25.08 -19.50 -6.03
N ALA A 307 -24.41 -20.06 -5.03
CA ALA A 307 -23.62 -21.30 -5.17
C ALA A 307 -24.51 -22.55 -5.33
N VAL A 308 -25.66 -22.59 -4.65
CA VAL A 308 -26.68 -23.65 -4.81
C VAL A 308 -27.26 -23.64 -6.23
N GLY A 309 -27.25 -22.49 -6.91
CA GLY A 309 -27.70 -22.39 -8.30
C GLY A 309 -29.22 -22.57 -8.41
N VAL A 310 -29.67 -23.33 -9.40
CA VAL A 310 -31.11 -23.65 -9.61
C VAL A 310 -31.47 -24.96 -8.92
N CYS A 311 -32.76 -25.22 -8.71
CA CYS A 311 -33.20 -26.51 -8.17
C CYS A 311 -32.90 -27.66 -9.17
N PRO A 312 -32.99 -28.95 -8.76
CA PRO A 312 -32.73 -30.09 -9.64
C PRO A 312 -33.56 -30.11 -10.93
N ALA A 313 -34.72 -29.44 -10.94
CA ALA A 313 -35.59 -29.29 -12.11
C ALA A 313 -35.31 -27.99 -12.93
N GLY A 314 -34.25 -27.25 -12.63
CA GLY A 314 -33.82 -26.07 -13.39
C GLY A 314 -34.50 -24.74 -13.02
N TYR A 315 -35.32 -24.71 -11.97
CA TYR A 315 -36.06 -23.51 -11.56
C TYR A 315 -35.32 -22.67 -10.50
N GLU A 316 -35.46 -21.34 -10.58
CA GLU A 316 -34.87 -20.40 -9.62
C GLU A 316 -35.50 -20.51 -8.23
N TRP A 317 -34.69 -20.24 -7.20
CA TRP A 317 -35.13 -20.21 -5.81
C TRP A 317 -35.74 -18.86 -5.43
N ILE A 318 -36.98 -18.89 -4.95
CA ILE A 318 -37.74 -17.72 -4.49
C ILE A 318 -37.78 -17.75 -2.97
N LYS A 319 -37.42 -16.64 -2.33
CA LYS A 319 -37.45 -16.51 -0.88
C LYS A 319 -38.89 -16.50 -0.36
N GLN A 320 -39.17 -17.35 0.62
CA GLN A 320 -40.43 -17.43 1.36
C GLN A 320 -40.16 -17.40 2.88
N GLU A 321 -41.22 -17.38 3.68
CA GLU A 321 -41.09 -17.40 5.14
C GLU A 321 -40.43 -18.71 5.61
N GLY A 322 -39.24 -18.60 6.23
CA GLY A 322 -38.48 -19.75 6.75
C GLY A 322 -37.66 -20.56 5.74
N GLY A 323 -37.55 -20.11 4.48
CA GLY A 323 -36.73 -20.79 3.48
C GLY A 323 -36.93 -20.32 2.04
N TYR A 324 -36.62 -21.18 1.09
CA TYR A 324 -36.66 -20.92 -0.34
C TYR A 324 -37.48 -22.01 -1.05
N ARG A 325 -38.42 -21.59 -1.89
CA ARG A 325 -39.21 -22.48 -2.77
C ARG A 325 -38.80 -22.25 -4.21
N CYS A 326 -38.66 -23.31 -5.01
CA CYS A 326 -38.35 -23.14 -6.42
C CYS A 326 -39.56 -22.54 -7.19
N ALA A 327 -39.31 -21.81 -8.28
CA ALA A 327 -40.36 -21.20 -9.11
C ALA A 327 -41.35 -22.22 -9.69
N GLY A 328 -40.92 -23.47 -9.90
CA GLY A 328 -41.77 -24.60 -10.29
C GLY A 328 -42.61 -25.20 -9.15
N GLY A 329 -42.49 -24.69 -7.92
CA GLY A 329 -43.31 -25.07 -6.77
C GLY A 329 -43.01 -26.43 -6.13
N SER A 330 -42.18 -27.28 -6.74
CA SER A 330 -41.95 -28.67 -6.32
C SER A 330 -40.82 -28.89 -5.30
N HIS A 331 -39.88 -27.95 -5.17
CA HIS A 331 -38.72 -28.08 -4.30
C HIS A 331 -38.67 -26.99 -3.23
N TRP A 332 -38.25 -27.38 -2.02
CA TRP A 332 -38.13 -26.51 -0.84
C TRP A 332 -36.74 -26.67 -0.20
N MET A 333 -36.17 -25.55 0.26
CA MET A 333 -34.90 -25.51 0.98
C MET A 333 -35.08 -24.60 2.21
N SER A 334 -34.92 -25.15 3.42
CA SER A 334 -35.06 -24.32 4.62
C SER A 334 -33.86 -23.39 4.83
N ASP A 335 -34.05 -22.32 5.61
CA ASP A 335 -32.94 -21.45 6.04
C ASP A 335 -31.86 -22.22 6.82
N GLY A 336 -32.26 -23.30 7.51
CA GLY A 336 -31.35 -24.20 8.22
C GLY A 336 -30.50 -25.06 7.28
N ASP A 337 -31.07 -25.52 6.16
CA ASP A 337 -30.35 -26.35 5.19
C ASP A 337 -29.32 -25.53 4.41
N LEU A 338 -29.65 -24.29 4.06
CA LEU A 338 -28.72 -23.34 3.46
C LEU A 338 -27.55 -22.99 4.41
N LYS A 339 -27.77 -23.06 5.73
CA LYS A 339 -26.71 -22.89 6.74
C LYS A 339 -25.78 -24.10 6.84
N LYS A 340 -26.29 -25.32 6.61
CA LYS A 340 -25.57 -26.60 6.74
C LYS A 340 -24.73 -26.97 5.51
N MET A 341 -25.07 -26.46 4.33
CA MET A 341 -24.27 -26.64 3.11
C MET A 341 -22.96 -25.83 3.25
N LYS A 342 -21.84 -26.54 3.41
CA LYS A 342 -20.48 -26.00 3.55
C LYS A 342 -19.78 -25.91 2.21
#